data_AF-A0A4Q3AYZ0-F1
#
_entry.id   AF-A0A4Q3AYZ0-F1
#
_cell.length_a   1.000
_cell.length_b   1.000
_cell.length_c   1.000
_cell.angle_alpha   90.00
_cell.angle_beta   90.00
_cell.angle_gamma   90.00
#
_symmetry.space_group_name_H-M   'P 1'
#
loop_
_entity.id
_entity.type
_entity.pdbx_description
1 polymer ?
#
loop_
_entity_poly.entity_id
_entity_poly.type
_entity_poly.pdbx_seq_one_letter_code
_entity_poly.pdbx_strand_id
1 'polypeptide(L)' 'ILAVVGTIALILVSGGIFAHNIDYLHHLFPDLPAMLREFAFGLVGGLIAVGLITLVQKLIPRKAKAVV' A
#
# COMPACT_ATOMS: atom_id res chain seq x y z
N ILE A 1 13.39 -17.20 3.04
CA ILE A 1 12.65 -17.36 1.76
C ILE A 1 11.19 -16.95 1.91
N LEU A 2 10.41 -17.57 2.82
CA LEU A 2 8.99 -17.27 3.02
C LEU A 2 8.68 -15.79 3.30
N ALA A 3 9.51 -15.07 4.07
CA ALA A 3 9.30 -13.65 4.36
C ALA A 3 9.37 -12.76 3.10
N VAL A 4 10.30 -13.05 2.19
CA VAL A 4 10.46 -12.30 0.94
C VAL A 4 9.29 -12.57 0.01
N VAL A 5 8.97 -13.85 -0.19
CA VAL A 5 7.82 -14.27 -1.02
C VAL A 5 6.51 -13.74 -0.46
N GLY A 6 6.33 -13.80 0.87
CA GLY A 6 5.16 -13.26 1.55
C GLY A 6 5.03 -11.75 1.37
N THR A 7 6.12 -10.99 1.45
CA THR A 7 6.09 -9.54 1.23
C THR A 7 5.69 -9.21 -0.22
N ILE A 8 6.28 -9.91 -1.20
CA ILE A 8 5.92 -9.76 -2.61
C ILE A 8 4.44 -10.11 -2.83
N ALA A 9 3.97 -11.19 -2.22
CA ALA A 9 2.56 -11.60 -2.29
C ALA A 9 1.63 -10.52 -1.71
N LEU A 10 1.94 -9.95 -0.53
CA LEU A 10 1.11 -8.90 0.07
C LEU A 10 1.08 -7.62 -0.77
N ILE A 11 2.19 -7.24 -1.39
CA ILE A 11 2.25 -6.09 -2.31
C ILE A 11 1.38 -6.34 -3.54
N LEU A 12 1.47 -7.52 -4.16
CA LEU A 12 0.67 -7.86 -5.32
C LEU A 12 -0.83 -7.99 -4.98
N VAL A 13 -1.17 -8.63 -3.86
CA VAL A 13 -2.57 -8.77 -3.40
C VAL A 13 -3.20 -7.41 -3.14
N SER A 14 -2.52 -6.51 -2.42
CA SER A 14 -3.02 -5.15 -2.19
C SER A 14 -3.09 -4.32 -3.49
N GLY A 15 -2.11 -4.50 -4.38
CA GLY A 15 -2.11 -3.92 -5.72
C GLY A 15 -3.28 -4.33 -6.59
N GLY A 16 -3.63 -5.62 -6.58
CA GLY A 16 -4.81 -6.17 -7.24
C GLY A 16 -6.10 -5.55 -6.70
N ILE A 17 -6.22 -5.37 -5.38
CA ILE A 17 -7.38 -4.70 -4.77
C ILE A 17 -7.53 -3.27 -5.30
N PHE A 18 -6.44 -2.49 -5.38
CA PHE A 18 -6.50 -1.11 -5.88
C PHE A 18 -6.80 -1.03 -7.38
N ALA A 19 -6.19 -1.90 -8.20
CA ALA A 19 -6.38 -1.91 -9.65
C ALA A 19 -7.82 -2.22 -10.07
N HIS A 20 -8.53 -3.05 -9.28
CA HIS A 20 -9.89 -3.49 -9.57
C HIS A 20 -10.97 -2.64 -8.88
N ASN A 21 -10.68 -2.03 -7.73
CA ASN A 21 -11.66 -1.22 -6.99
C ASN A 21 -11.74 0.24 -7.47
N ILE A 22 -10.73 0.71 -8.21
CA ILE A 22 -10.67 2.08 -8.70
C ILE A 22 -10.71 2.04 -10.23
N ASP A 23 -11.89 2.29 -10.82
CA ASP A 23 -12.11 2.27 -12.27
C ASP A 23 -11.11 3.15 -13.04
N TYR A 24 -10.68 4.25 -12.41
CA TYR A 24 -9.67 5.15 -12.97
C TYR A 24 -8.29 4.50 -13.13
N LEU A 25 -7.90 3.63 -12.17
CA LEU A 25 -6.60 2.94 -12.21
C LEU A 25 -6.61 1.77 -13.19
N HIS A 26 -7.77 1.15 -13.41
CA HIS A 26 -7.93 0.07 -14.39
C HIS A 26 -7.61 0.54 -15.82
N HIS A 27 -7.97 1.77 -16.18
CA HIS A 27 -7.69 2.32 -17.51
C HIS A 27 -6.35 3.06 -17.58
N LEU A 28 -5.66 3.21 -16.45
CA LEU A 28 -4.36 3.87 -16.38
C LEU A 28 -3.32 2.80 -16.72
N PHE A 29 -2.83 2.82 -17.96
CA PHE A 29 -1.91 1.84 -18.54
C PHE A 29 -2.53 0.47 -18.84
N PRO A 30 -3.51 0.38 -19.75
CA PRO A 30 -4.10 -0.90 -20.17
C PRO A 30 -3.10 -1.81 -20.91
N ASP A 31 -2.08 -1.22 -21.53
CA ASP A 31 -1.04 -1.95 -22.26
C ASP A 31 0.05 -2.55 -21.36
N LEU A 32 0.06 -2.22 -20.06
CA LEU A 32 1.02 -2.78 -19.12
C LEU A 32 0.61 -4.19 -18.67
N PRO A 33 1.57 -5.13 -18.49
CA PRO A 33 1.28 -6.42 -17.88
C PRO A 33 0.65 -6.25 -16.50
N ALA A 34 -0.44 -6.98 -16.24
CA ALA A 34 -1.23 -6.85 -15.01
C ALA A 34 -0.39 -6.94 -13.72
N MET A 35 0.55 -7.89 -13.67
CA MET A 35 1.47 -8.05 -12.53
C MET A 35 2.30 -6.80 -12.23
N LEU A 36 2.78 -6.11 -13.27
CA LEU A 36 3.59 -4.90 -13.10
C LEU A 36 2.74 -3.73 -12.60
N ARG A 37 1.53 -3.61 -13.15
CA ARG A 37 0.54 -2.59 -12.76
C ARG A 37 0.10 -2.77 -11.31
N GLU A 38 -0.26 -3.99 -10.93
CA GLU A 38 -0.65 -4.33 -9.56
C GLU A 38 0.49 -4.07 -8.59
N PHE A 39 1.71 -4.52 -8.91
CA PHE A 39 2.88 -4.25 -8.07
C PHE A 39 3.11 -2.75 -7.87
N ALA A 40 3.01 -1.94 -8.93
CA ALA A 40 3.15 -0.49 -8.85
C ALA A 40 2.07 0.15 -7.98
N PHE A 41 0.80 -0.21 -8.15
CA PHE A 41 -0.29 0.31 -7.32
C PHE A 41 -0.20 -0.14 -5.86
N GLY A 42 0.20 -1.39 -5.61
CA GLY A 42 0.44 -1.90 -4.26
C GLY A 42 1.54 -1.12 -3.54
N LEU A 43 2.66 -0.85 -4.21
CA LEU A 43 3.74 -0.03 -3.67
C LEU A 43 3.31 1.43 -3.43
N VAL A 44 2.73 2.09 -4.43
CA VAL A 44 2.32 3.50 -4.32
C VAL A 44 1.25 3.67 -3.25
N GLY A 45 0.21 2.83 -3.25
CA GLY A 45 -0.84 2.86 -2.24
C GLY A 45 -0.30 2.55 -0.83
N GLY A 46 0.61 1.59 -0.71
CA GLY A 46 1.28 1.27 0.55
C GLY A 46 2.11 2.44 1.11
N LEU A 47 2.88 3.12 0.26
CA LEU A 47 3.67 4.29 0.65
C LEU A 47 2.77 5.47 1.07
N ILE A 48 1.67 5.71 0.34
CA ILE A 48 0.68 6.73 0.70
C ILE A 48 0.07 6.40 2.08
N ALA A 49 -0.31 5.14 2.32
CA ALA A 49 -0.85 4.73 3.61
C ALA A 49 0.13 4.95 4.75
N VAL A 50 1.41 4.61 4.58
CA VAL A 50 2.47 4.86 5.57
C VAL A 50 2.63 6.36 5.84
N GLY A 51 2.62 7.18 4.79
CA GLY A 51 2.70 8.64 4.90
C GLY A 51 1.52 9.22 5.69
N LEU A 52 0.30 8.79 5.36
CA LEU A 52 -0.92 9.21 6.06
C LEU A 52 -0.92 8.79 7.53
N ILE A 53 -0.60 7.52 7.83
CA ILE A 53 -0.56 7.01 9.20
C ILE A 53 0.49 7.77 10.02
N THR A 54 1.67 8.02 9.45
CA THR A 54 2.74 8.75 10.13
C THR A 54 2.34 10.20 10.40
N LEU A 55 1.67 10.86 9.45
CA LEU A 55 1.15 12.21 9.63
C LEU A 55 0.08 12.25 10.73
N VAL A 56 -0.88 11.33 10.69
CA VAL A 56 -1.93 11.21 11.71
C VAL A 56 -1.31 10.96 13.09
N GLN A 57 -0.33 10.07 13.21
CA GLN A 57 0.38 9.84 14.48
C GLN A 57 1.12 11.07 15.00
N LYS A 58 1.56 11.96 14.11
CA LYS A 58 2.22 13.22 14.49
C LYS A 58 1.20 14.28 14.96
N LEU A 59 0.01 14.29 14.37
CA LEU A 59 -1.07 15.22 14.72
C LEU A 59 -1.82 14.80 15.99
N ILE A 60 -1.92 13.49 16.25
CA ILE A 60 -2.53 12.98 17.49
C ILE A 60 -1.52 13.17 18.63
N PRO A 61 -1.84 13.98 19.66
CA PRO A 61 -0.97 14.13 20.81
C PRO A 61 -0.83 12.79 21.53
N ARG A 62 0.38 12.22 21.54
CA ARG A 62 0.70 11.06 22.38
C ARG A 62 0.51 11.49 23.84
N LYS A 63 -0.53 11.00 24.52
CA LYS A 63 -0.49 10.93 25.99
C LYS A 63 0.71 10.08 26.34
N ALA A 64 1.72 10.67 26.98
CA ALA A 64 2.90 9.96 27.43
C ALA A 64 2.45 8.71 28.20
N LYS A 65 2.91 7.52 27.78
CA LYS A 65 2.80 6.35 28.64
C LYS A 65 3.69 6.65 29.83
N ALA A 66 3.09 7.01 30.97
CA ALA A 66 3.78 6.96 32.24
C ALA A 66 4.22 5.50 32.42
N VAL A 67 5.51 5.26 32.22
CA VAL A 67 6.14 4.00 32.57
C VAL A 67 6.31 4.05 34.09
N VAL A 68 5.52 3.25 34.80
CA VAL A 68 5.70 2.94 36.22
C VAL A 68 6.78 1.88 36.34
#